data_AF-A0A920H3K6-F1
#
_entry.id   AF-A0A920H3K6-F1
#
_cell.length_a   1.000
_cell.length_b   1.000
_cell.length_c   1.000
_cell.angle_alpha   90.00
_cell.angle_beta   90.00
_cell.angle_gamma   90.00
#
_symmetry.space_group_name_H-M   'P 1'
#
loop_
_entity.id
_entity.type
_entity.pdbx_description
1 polymer ?
#
loop_
_entity_poly.entity_id
_entity_poly.type
_entity_poly.pdbx_seq_one_letter_code
_entity_poly.pdbx_strand_id
1 'polypeptide(L)' 'MRSLCLVLILLSINSVYADTLIHAGQLVDVAAGDVLSEQTIRVRGSRIVEVTPDIWRTRALTSST' A
#
# COMPACT_ATOMS: atom_id res chain seq x y z
N MET A 1 -9.95 17.34 32.62
CA MET A 1 -9.88 15.89 32.29
C MET A 1 -10.69 15.50 31.05
N ARG A 2 -11.96 15.93 30.90
CA ARG A 2 -12.78 15.60 29.71
C ARG A 2 -12.15 15.99 28.35
N SER A 3 -11.51 17.16 28.28
CA SER A 3 -10.84 17.63 27.06
C SER A 3 -9.66 16.75 26.64
N LEU A 4 -8.87 16.26 27.62
CA LEU A 4 -7.73 15.37 27.36
C LEU A 4 -8.19 14.02 26.79
N CYS A 5 -9.29 13.45 27.31
CA CYS A 5 -9.85 12.21 26.75
C CYS A 5 -10.29 12.39 25.30
N LEU A 6 -10.91 13.52 24.95
CA LEU A 6 -11.32 13.79 23.57
C LEU A 6 -10.12 13.88 22.63
N VAL A 7 -9.03 14.53 23.06
CA VAL A 7 -7.77 14.61 22.29
C VAL A 7 -7.18 13.22 22.08
N LEU A 8 -7.11 12.39 23.13
CA LEU A 8 -6.56 11.03 23.04
C LEU A 8 -7.40 10.13 22.11
N ILE A 9 -8.74 10.23 22.17
CA ILE A 9 -9.64 9.53 21.26
C ILE A 9 -9.37 9.99 19.82
N LEU A 10 -9.27 11.30 19.58
CA LEU A 10 -9.04 11.86 18.24
C LEU A 10 -7.69 11.40 17.65
N LEU A 11 -6.64 11.32 18.47
CA LEU A 11 -5.32 10.82 18.02
C LEU A 11 -5.37 9.34 17.64
N SER A 12 -6.13 8.51 18.37
CA SER A 12 -6.20 7.06 18.12
C SER A 12 -6.90 6.67 16.81
N ILE A 13 -7.80 7.53 16.29
CA ILE A 13 -8.55 7.23 15.06
C ILE A 13 -7.67 7.41 13.82
N ASN A 14 -6.68 8.32 13.87
CA ASN A 14 -5.83 8.62 12.72
C ASN A 14 -4.84 7.50 12.37
N SER A 15 -4.44 6.66 13.35
CA SER A 15 -3.48 5.58 13.09
C SER A 15 -4.05 4.43 12.26
N VAL A 16 -5.37 4.27 12.21
CA VAL A 16 -6.04 3.17 11.50
C VAL A 16 -6.17 3.44 9.98
N TYR A 17 -6.08 4.71 9.56
CA TYR A 17 -6.29 5.11 8.17
C TYR A 17 -5.00 5.41 7.40
N ALA A 18 -3.84 5.05 7.93
CA ALA A 18 -2.59 5.19 7.20
C ALA A 18 -2.54 4.18 6.04
N ASP A 19 -2.32 4.68 4.83
CA ASP A 19 -2.00 3.84 3.69
C ASP A 19 -0.50 3.48 3.74
N THR A 20 -0.21 2.18 3.63
CA THR A 20 1.14 1.66 3.45
C THR A 20 1.30 1.23 1.99
N LEU A 21 2.36 1.70 1.33
CA LEU A 21 2.74 1.27 -0.02
C LEU A 21 3.91 0.29 0.08
N ILE A 22 3.74 -0.86 -0.57
CA ILE A 22 4.76 -1.92 -0.65
C ILE A 22 5.17 -2.05 -2.11
N HIS A 23 6.44 -1.76 -2.40
CA HIS A 23 7.04 -2.00 -3.72
C HIS A 23 7.62 -3.42 -3.76
N ALA A 24 6.95 -4.29 -4.50
CA ALA A 24 7.33 -5.69 -4.65
C ALA A 24 7.99 -5.92 -6.01
N GLY A 25 9.28 -6.28 -6.01
CA GLY A 25 9.94 -6.73 -7.25
C GLY A 25 9.29 -7.98 -7.81
N GLN A 26 8.87 -8.90 -6.93
CA GLN A 26 8.05 -10.06 -7.29
C GLN A 26 6.92 -10.23 -6.27
N LEU A 27 5.71 -10.39 -6.76
CA LEU A 27 4.50 -10.72 -5.99
C LEU A 27 4.01 -12.09 -6.44
N VAL A 28 3.99 -13.06 -5.52
CA VAL A 28 3.52 -14.43 -5.81
C VAL A 28 2.04 -14.53 -5.47
N ASP A 29 1.21 -14.80 -6.47
CA ASP A 29 -0.17 -15.21 -6.28
C ASP A 29 -0.21 -16.73 -6.06
N VAL A 30 -0.26 -17.13 -4.79
CA VAL A 30 -0.27 -18.54 -4.39
C VAL A 30 -1.55 -19.24 -4.84
N ALA A 31 -2.66 -18.53 -4.97
CA ALA A 31 -3.94 -19.12 -5.36
C ALA A 31 -3.98 -19.42 -6.87
N ALA A 32 -3.45 -18.50 -7.68
CA ALA A 32 -3.34 -18.68 -9.13
C ALA A 32 -2.10 -19.52 -9.53
N GLY A 33 -1.08 -19.59 -8.66
CA GLY A 33 0.21 -20.19 -8.99
C GLY A 33 1.10 -19.28 -9.86
N ASP A 34 0.80 -17.98 -9.91
CA ASP A 34 1.46 -17.01 -10.77
C ASP A 34 2.45 -16.13 -10.00
N VAL A 35 3.41 -15.57 -10.75
CA VAL A 35 4.35 -14.58 -10.22
C VAL A 35 4.22 -13.30 -11.04
N LEU A 36 3.82 -12.23 -10.38
CA LEU A 36 3.67 -10.89 -10.95
C LEU A 36 4.92 -10.07 -10.62
N SER A 37 5.66 -9.68 -11.65
CA SER A 37 6.83 -8.81 -11.48
C SER A 37 6.42 -7.35 -11.31
N GLU A 38 7.17 -6.62 -10.49
CA GLU A 38 7.12 -5.17 -10.33
C GLU A 38 5.71 -4.64 -10.03
N GLN A 39 5.19 -5.02 -8.86
CA GLN A 39 3.88 -4.60 -8.37
C GLN A 39 4.03 -3.61 -7.22
N THR A 40 3.12 -2.64 -7.17
CA THR A 40 2.89 -1.81 -6.00
C THR A 40 1.60 -2.26 -5.32
N ILE A 41 1.70 -2.57 -4.04
CA ILE A 41 0.58 -3.02 -3.21
C ILE A 41 0.23 -1.90 -2.24
N ARG A 42 -1.03 -1.50 -2.21
CA ARG A 42 -1.55 -0.56 -1.22
C ARG A 42 -2.28 -1.32 -0.14
N VAL A 43 -1.83 -1.13 1.10
CA VAL A 43 -2.42 -1.73 2.29
C VAL A 43 -3.02 -0.61 3.14
N ARG A 44 -4.27 -0.79 3.55
CA ARG A 44 -4.94 0.11 4.50
C ARG A 44 -5.36 -0.69 5.72
N GLY A 45 -4.83 -0.31 6.89
CA GLY A 45 -5.02 -1.08 8.11
C GLY A 45 -4.52 -2.52 7.92
N SER A 46 -5.42 -3.50 7.98
CA SER A 46 -5.12 -4.94 7.86
C SER A 46 -5.47 -5.56 6.50
N ARG A 47 -5.80 -4.75 5.49
CA ARG A 47 -6.26 -5.24 4.18
C ARG A 47 -5.46 -4.68 3.03
N ILE A 48 -5.17 -5.53 2.07
CA ILE A 48 -4.78 -5.10 0.72
C ILE A 48 -6.02 -4.50 0.07
N VAL A 49 -5.90 -3.26 -0.41
CA VAL A 49 -6.99 -2.54 -1.07
C VAL A 49 -6.76 -2.36 -2.56
N GLU A 50 -5.51 -2.48 -3.02
CA GLU A 50 -5.14 -2.29 -4.42
C GLU A 50 -3.80 -2.98 -4.69
N VAL A 51 -3.69 -3.62 -5.87
CA VAL A 51 -2.46 -4.17 -6.43
C VAL A 51 -2.39 -3.65 -7.86
N THR A 52 -1.34 -2.90 -8.18
CA THR A 52 -1.17 -2.29 -9.49
C THR A 52 0.27 -2.49 -9.99
N PRO A 53 0.48 -2.63 -11.30
CA PRO A 53 1.83 -2.58 -11.86
C PRO A 53 2.56 -1.30 -11.44
N ASP A 54 3.87 -1.37 -11.24
CA ASP A 54 4.71 -0.22 -10.92
C ASP A 54 4.92 0.65 -12.18
N ILE A 55 3.90 1.45 -12.51
CA ILE A 55 3.84 2.28 -13.74
C ILE A 55 5.02 3.28 -13.78
N TRP A 56 5.52 3.71 -12.63
CA TRP A 56 6.63 4.66 -12.53
C TRP A 56 7.93 4.07 -13.09
N ARG A 57 8.15 2.75 -12.93
CA ARG A 57 9.30 2.07 -13.55
C ARG A 57 9.09 1.78 -15.04
N THR A 58 7.88 1.40 -15.45
CA THR A 58 7.56 1.14 -16.86
C THR A 58 7.71 2.41 -17.73
N ARG A 59 7.36 3.57 -17.18
CA ARG A 59 7.50 4.86 -17.87
C ARG A 59 8.95 5.31 -17.99
N ALA A 60 9.79 5.06 -16.98
CA ALA A 60 11.21 5.38 -17.04
C ALA A 60 11.96 4.58 -18.12
N LEU A 61 11.56 3.33 -18.35
CA LEU A 61 12.15 2.45 -19.37
C LEU A 61 11.70 2.78 -20.81
N THR A 62 10.50 3.32 -20.98
CA THR A 62 9.96 3.73 -22.30
C THR A 62 10.35 5.15 -22.70
N SER A 63 10.75 6.02 -21.76
CA SER A 63 11.29 7.36 -22.07
C SER A 63 12.79 7.38 -22.42
N SER A 64 13.47 6.23 -22.27
CA SER A 64 14.91 6.07 -22.52
C SER A 64 15.25 5.41 -23.87
N THR A 65 14.25 5.23 -24.74
CA THR A 65 14.38 4.72 -26.11
C THR A 65 13.86 5.73 -27.11
#